data_AF-A0A1E5Q9I9-F1
#
_entry.id   AF-A0A1E5Q9I9-F1
#
_cell.length_a   1.000
_cell.length_b   1.000
_cell.length_c   1.000
_cell.angle_alpha   90.00
_cell.angle_beta   90.00
_cell.angle_gamma   90.00
#
_symmetry.space_group_name_H-M   'P 1'
#
loop_
_entity.id
_entity.type
_entity.pdbx_description
1 polymer ?
#
loop_
_entity_poly.entity_id
_entity_poly.type
_entity_poly.pdbx_seq_one_letter_code
_entity_poly.pdbx_strand_id
1 'polypeptide(L)'
;MLMMSGCQTTQSTEGTNWDAEQALWGSAYDQDNKKRFIPVQLWTGGSWDSQHQITTPLTNFQFGSRNHKRTEGPFDWINPITNKPSKMYKRFNNGKIQFFTIREDQTGLGRSYDNRWSLYCADEAKFPLGWWMEGEERTFTYQCTSGENLDTYTVKLTIDTLDYTYQGRKHALKYSWKLFRGDSRVDSKTYIYAPHKGMVEVW
;
A
#
# COMPACT_ATOMS: atom_id res chain seq x y z
N MET A 1 28.35 52.02 21.43
CA MET A 1 27.26 51.26 22.07
C MET A 1 26.48 50.57 20.96
N LEU A 2 26.88 49.36 20.57
CA LEU A 2 26.20 48.56 19.54
C LEU A 2 25.00 47.87 20.18
N MET A 3 23.78 48.14 19.70
CA MET A 3 22.63 47.28 19.97
C MET A 3 22.56 46.21 18.88
N MET A 4 22.88 44.97 19.23
CA MET A 4 22.55 43.82 18.38
C MET A 4 21.10 43.43 18.66
N SER A 5 20.25 43.63 17.65
CA SER A 5 18.87 43.14 17.63
C SER A 5 18.90 41.64 17.41
N GLY A 6 18.61 40.86 18.46
CA GLY A 6 18.51 39.41 18.39
C GLY A 6 17.22 39.00 17.69
N CYS A 7 17.34 38.50 16.46
CA CYS A 7 16.25 37.84 15.75
C CYS A 7 15.95 36.51 16.46
N GLN A 8 14.84 36.44 17.20
CA GLN A 8 14.34 35.18 17.73
C GLN A 8 13.74 34.38 16.59
N THR A 9 14.49 33.40 16.10
CA THR A 9 13.96 32.36 15.21
C THR A 9 13.09 31.44 16.05
N THR A 10 11.77 31.57 15.92
CA THR A 10 10.81 30.59 16.43
C THR A 10 11.03 29.26 15.71
N GLN A 11 11.58 28.28 16.43
CA GLN A 11 11.54 26.88 16.00
C GLN A 11 10.09 26.40 16.10
N SER A 12 9.44 26.15 14.97
CA SER A 12 8.16 25.45 14.92
C SER A 12 8.37 23.97 15.21
N THR A 13 8.09 23.55 16.43
CA THR A 13 7.85 22.16 16.80
C THR A 13 6.46 21.75 16.34
N GLU A 14 6.31 21.32 15.09
CA GLU A 14 5.11 20.59 14.67
C GLU A 14 5.12 19.19 15.29
N GLY A 15 4.65 19.10 16.53
CA GLY A 15 4.24 17.83 17.12
C GLY A 15 2.99 17.34 16.40
N THR A 16 3.04 16.16 15.81
CA THR A 16 1.87 15.51 15.21
C THR A 16 0.76 15.40 16.25
N ASN A 17 -0.39 16.04 15.98
CA ASN A 17 -1.58 15.88 16.81
C ASN A 17 -2.19 14.50 16.53
N TRP A 18 -1.81 13.52 17.34
CA TRP A 18 -2.24 12.13 17.19
C TRP A 18 -3.77 11.98 17.21
N ASP A 19 -4.49 12.78 18.00
CA ASP A 19 -5.95 12.69 18.07
C ASP A 19 -6.60 13.16 16.76
N ALA A 20 -6.07 14.23 16.15
CA ALA A 20 -6.53 14.69 14.84
C ALA A 20 -6.25 13.64 13.75
N GLU A 21 -5.07 13.01 13.76
CA GLU A 21 -4.75 11.91 12.83
C GLU A 21 -5.67 10.71 13.04
N GLN A 22 -5.96 10.30 14.29
CA GLN A 22 -6.93 9.24 14.54
C GLN A 22 -8.32 9.58 14.01
N ALA A 23 -8.77 10.83 14.16
CA ALA A 23 -10.05 11.27 13.62
C ALA A 23 -10.08 11.21 12.07
N LEU A 24 -8.97 11.59 11.41
CA LEU A 24 -8.84 11.45 9.96
C LEU A 24 -8.96 9.98 9.55
N TRP A 25 -8.24 9.06 10.18
CA TRP A 25 -8.33 7.64 9.84
C TRP A 25 -9.69 7.02 10.16
N GLY A 26 -10.37 7.51 11.21
CA GLY A 26 -11.73 7.10 11.54
C GLY A 26 -12.76 7.44 10.45
N SER A 27 -12.58 8.54 9.72
CA SER A 27 -13.47 8.90 8.60
C SER A 27 -13.31 8.01 7.36
N ALA A 28 -12.33 7.11 7.35
CA ALA A 28 -12.23 6.05 6.35
C ALA A 28 -13.36 5.03 6.48
N TYR A 29 -13.96 4.89 7.66
CA TYR A 29 -15.01 3.92 7.93
C TYR A 29 -16.40 4.55 7.79
N ASP A 30 -17.21 3.98 6.91
CA ASP A 30 -18.61 4.30 6.74
C ASP A 30 -19.43 3.33 7.60
N GLN A 31 -19.90 3.84 8.74
CA GLN A 31 -20.63 3.07 9.75
C GLN A 31 -21.97 2.56 9.21
N ASP A 32 -22.66 3.33 8.37
CA ASP A 32 -24.00 3.01 7.88
C ASP A 32 -23.96 1.86 6.88
N ASN A 33 -22.95 1.86 6.02
CA ASN A 33 -22.76 0.84 4.99
C ASN A 33 -21.78 -0.27 5.40
N LYS A 34 -21.21 -0.19 6.61
CA LYS A 34 -20.22 -1.14 7.16
C LYS A 34 -19.06 -1.43 6.19
N LYS A 35 -18.55 -0.37 5.57
CA LYS A 35 -17.46 -0.44 4.61
C LYS A 35 -16.36 0.55 4.96
N ARG A 36 -15.14 0.26 4.53
CA ARG A 36 -13.98 1.11 4.74
C ARG A 36 -13.36 1.49 3.41
N PHE A 37 -12.98 2.75 3.26
CA PHE A 37 -12.10 3.19 2.20
C PHE A 37 -10.64 2.90 2.55
N ILE A 38 -9.95 2.23 1.64
CA ILE A 38 -8.56 1.81 1.81
C ILE A 38 -7.70 2.67 0.89
N PRO A 39 -6.99 3.70 1.43
CA PRO A 39 -6.15 4.59 0.63
C PRO A 39 -4.75 4.00 0.40
N VAL A 40 -4.05 4.50 -0.62
CA VAL A 40 -2.64 4.14 -0.91
C VAL A 40 -1.72 4.47 0.27
N GLN A 41 -2.05 5.52 1.02
CA GLN A 41 -1.39 5.98 2.22
C GLN A 41 -1.30 4.89 3.30
N LEU A 42 -2.30 3.99 3.37
CA LEU A 42 -2.25 2.86 4.30
C LEU A 42 -1.17 1.85 3.89
N TRP A 43 -0.93 1.68 2.59
CA TRP A 43 0.14 0.82 2.08
C TRP A 43 1.52 1.46 2.23
N THR A 44 1.64 2.76 1.92
CA THR A 44 2.90 3.50 2.01
C THR A 44 3.29 3.86 3.43
N GLY A 45 2.35 3.89 4.39
CA GLY A 45 2.57 4.37 5.75
C GLY A 45 2.60 5.90 5.87
N GLY A 46 2.10 6.64 4.88
CA GLY A 46 1.98 8.10 4.93
C GLY A 46 0.74 8.58 5.70
N SER A 47 0.65 9.89 5.95
CA SER A 47 -0.58 10.55 6.43
C SER A 47 -1.64 10.57 5.34
N TRP A 48 -2.91 10.45 5.73
CA TRP A 48 -4.06 10.50 4.84
C TRP A 48 -4.89 11.77 5.06
N ASP A 49 -5.40 12.35 3.99
CA ASP A 49 -6.08 13.65 3.95
C ASP A 49 -7.60 13.55 4.10
N SER A 50 -8.12 12.38 4.52
CA SER A 50 -9.54 12.02 4.60
C SER A 50 -10.30 11.98 3.28
N GLN A 51 -9.65 12.22 2.13
CA GLN A 51 -10.33 12.17 0.84
C GLN A 51 -10.50 10.71 0.39
N HIS A 52 -11.73 10.33 0.05
CA HIS A 52 -12.07 9.00 -0.47
C HIS A 52 -11.75 8.88 -1.97
N GLN A 53 -10.53 9.28 -2.36
CA GLN A 53 -10.01 9.24 -3.72
C GLN A 53 -8.68 8.48 -3.77
N ILE A 54 -8.49 7.72 -4.83
CA ILE A 54 -7.23 7.00 -5.04
C ILE A 54 -6.24 7.95 -5.72
N THR A 55 -5.18 8.29 -4.98
CA THR A 55 -4.11 9.17 -5.44
C THR A 55 -2.77 8.44 -5.45
N THR A 56 -1.75 9.03 -6.08
CA THR A 56 -0.36 8.53 -6.06
C THR A 56 0.52 9.46 -5.23
N PRO A 57 0.39 9.50 -3.89
CA PRO A 57 1.16 10.39 -3.04
C PRO A 57 2.66 10.08 -3.11
N LEU A 58 3.50 11.12 -3.01
CA LEU A 58 4.93 10.97 -2.83
C LEU A 58 5.22 10.30 -1.48
N THR A 59 6.17 9.38 -1.45
CA THR A 59 6.60 8.67 -0.24
C THR A 59 8.09 8.33 -0.29
N ASN A 60 8.69 8.31 0.89
CA ASN A 60 10.01 7.74 1.16
C ASN A 60 9.97 7.19 2.59
N PHE A 61 9.30 6.05 2.75
CA PHE A 61 8.93 5.52 4.07
C PHE A 61 9.68 4.24 4.38
N GLN A 62 10.28 4.15 5.58
CA GLN A 62 10.91 2.95 6.11
C GLN A 62 9.98 2.23 7.08
N PHE A 63 9.94 0.90 6.99
CA PHE A 63 9.02 0.09 7.78
C PHE A 63 9.56 -1.32 8.07
N GLY A 64 8.80 -2.06 8.89
CA GLY A 64 9.19 -3.37 9.43
C GLY A 64 10.01 -3.26 10.71
N SER A 65 10.08 -4.34 11.49
CA SER A 65 10.66 -4.36 12.85
C SER A 65 12.11 -3.92 12.97
N ARG A 66 12.87 -3.92 11.86
CA ARG A 66 14.27 -3.44 11.79
C ARG A 66 14.48 -2.31 10.79
N ASN A 67 13.41 -1.65 10.33
CA ASN A 67 13.46 -0.61 9.28
C ASN A 67 14.21 -1.05 8.00
N HIS A 68 14.26 -2.35 7.73
CA HIS A 68 14.98 -2.94 6.60
C HIS A 68 14.16 -2.93 5.31
N LYS A 69 12.91 -2.45 5.38
CA LYS A 69 12.04 -2.27 4.22
C LYS A 69 11.86 -0.79 3.98
N ARG A 70 11.83 -0.41 2.71
CA ARG A 70 11.62 0.99 2.30
C ARG A 70 10.72 1.03 1.08
N THR A 71 9.82 2.00 1.03
CA THR A 71 9.02 2.32 -0.15
C THR A 71 9.34 3.74 -0.58
N GLU A 72 9.66 3.94 -1.86
CA GLU A 72 9.89 5.26 -2.46
C GLU A 72 9.07 5.43 -3.74
N GLY A 73 8.76 6.66 -4.11
CA GLY A 73 8.05 7.00 -5.36
C GLY A 73 6.90 7.99 -5.13
N PRO A 74 6.11 8.30 -6.15
CA PRO A 74 6.10 7.61 -7.44
C PRO A 74 7.26 8.01 -8.37
N PHE A 75 7.61 7.14 -9.31
CA PHE A 75 8.48 7.43 -10.46
C PHE A 75 7.82 6.95 -11.76
N ASP A 76 8.23 7.49 -12.91
CA ASP A 76 7.72 7.07 -14.21
C ASP A 76 8.40 5.78 -14.68
N TRP A 77 7.60 4.84 -15.17
CA TRP A 77 8.09 3.57 -15.73
C TRP A 77 7.15 3.05 -16.82
N ILE A 78 7.72 2.34 -17.81
CA ILE A 78 6.96 1.70 -18.88
C ILE A 78 7.01 0.19 -18.64
N ASN A 79 5.83 -0.44 -18.56
CA ASN A 79 5.73 -1.87 -18.36
C ASN A 79 6.05 -2.65 -19.63
N PRO A 80 7.01 -3.59 -19.65
CA PRO A 80 7.32 -4.37 -20.84
C PRO A 80 6.17 -5.22 -21.37
N ILE A 81 5.20 -5.59 -20.53
CA ILE A 81 4.02 -6.37 -20.96
C ILE A 81 2.99 -5.46 -21.62
N THR A 82 2.59 -4.36 -20.95
CA THR A 82 1.49 -3.52 -21.44
C THR A 82 1.96 -2.41 -22.38
N ASN A 83 3.25 -2.11 -22.38
CA ASN A 83 3.86 -0.94 -23.02
C ASN A 83 3.21 0.40 -22.63
N LYS A 84 2.50 0.45 -21.49
CA LYS A 84 1.85 1.66 -20.97
C LYS A 84 2.79 2.37 -19.97
N PRO A 85 2.96 3.71 -20.06
CA PRO A 85 3.59 4.48 -19.00
C PRO A 85 2.72 4.46 -17.75
N SER A 86 3.33 4.38 -16.58
CA SER A 86 2.61 4.39 -15.30
C SER A 86 3.47 4.96 -14.18
N LYS A 87 2.82 5.58 -13.20
CA LYS A 87 3.45 5.96 -11.93
C LYS A 87 3.63 4.72 -11.06
N MET A 88 4.85 4.53 -10.55
CA MET A 88 5.20 3.35 -9.77
C MET A 88 5.89 3.68 -8.46
N TYR A 89 5.69 2.85 -7.46
CA TYR A 89 6.46 2.82 -6.22
C TYR A 89 7.52 1.74 -6.29
N LYS A 90 8.70 2.02 -5.75
CA LYS A 90 9.76 1.03 -5.58
C LYS A 90 9.82 0.61 -4.12
N ARG A 91 9.73 -0.69 -3.88
CA ARG A 91 9.83 -1.29 -2.55
C ARG A 91 11.11 -2.11 -2.44
N PHE A 92 11.92 -1.79 -1.44
CA PHE A 92 13.14 -2.47 -1.07
C PHE A 92 12.89 -3.39 0.13
N ASN A 93 13.46 -4.59 0.09
CA ASN A 93 13.41 -5.53 1.20
C ASN A 93 14.59 -6.52 1.09
N ASN A 94 15.66 -6.33 1.88
CA ASN A 94 16.83 -7.22 1.92
C ASN A 94 17.35 -7.62 0.52
N GLY A 95 17.70 -6.62 -0.31
CA GLY A 95 18.19 -6.83 -1.68
C GLY A 95 17.11 -7.11 -2.74
N LYS A 96 15.87 -7.37 -2.31
CA LYS A 96 14.72 -7.48 -3.20
C LYS A 96 14.24 -6.08 -3.58
N ILE A 97 14.08 -5.85 -4.88
CA ILE A 97 13.53 -4.63 -5.45
C ILE A 97 12.28 -5.02 -6.22
N GLN A 98 11.16 -4.43 -5.84
CA GLN A 98 9.86 -4.66 -6.46
C GLN A 98 9.26 -3.33 -6.87
N PHE A 99 8.63 -3.26 -8.04
CA PHE A 99 7.84 -2.09 -8.43
C PHE A 99 6.36 -2.38 -8.19
N PHE A 100 5.63 -1.39 -7.71
CA PHE A 100 4.21 -1.46 -7.43
C PHE A 100 3.48 -0.33 -8.14
N THR A 101 2.29 -0.61 -8.66
CA THR A 101 1.43 0.40 -9.26
C THR A 101 -0.03 0.13 -8.89
N ILE A 102 -0.86 1.15 -9.07
CA ILE A 102 -2.30 1.06 -8.88
C ILE A 102 -2.87 0.37 -10.13
N ARG A 103 -3.81 -0.54 -9.93
CA ARG A 103 -4.54 -1.19 -11.02
C ARG A 103 -5.27 -0.17 -11.88
N GLU A 104 -5.54 -0.52 -13.13
CA GLU A 104 -6.27 0.36 -14.06
C GLU A 104 -7.68 0.70 -13.54
N ASP A 105 -8.32 -0.23 -12.84
CA ASP A 105 -9.64 -0.06 -12.20
C ASP A 105 -9.60 0.63 -10.82
N GLN A 106 -8.41 1.00 -10.31
CA GLN A 106 -8.18 1.61 -9.00
C GLN A 106 -8.66 0.79 -7.78
N THR A 107 -8.96 -0.50 -7.95
CA THR A 107 -9.47 -1.37 -6.87
C THR A 107 -8.38 -2.09 -6.09
N GLY A 108 -7.12 -1.97 -6.53
CA GLY A 108 -5.98 -2.56 -5.86
C GLY A 108 -4.65 -1.95 -6.26
N LEU A 109 -3.64 -2.24 -5.46
CA LEU A 109 -2.24 -1.95 -5.73
C LEU A 109 -1.49 -3.28 -5.85
N GLY A 110 -0.75 -3.45 -6.93
CA GLY A 110 -0.08 -4.70 -7.25
C GLY A 110 1.33 -4.49 -7.73
N ARG A 111 2.06 -5.59 -7.77
CA ARG A 111 3.44 -5.59 -8.22
C ARG A 111 3.48 -5.61 -9.75
N SER A 112 4.33 -4.78 -10.33
CA SER A 112 4.61 -4.74 -11.77
C SER A 112 5.98 -5.30 -12.13
N TYR A 113 6.89 -5.38 -11.14
CA TYR A 113 8.25 -5.90 -11.34
C TYR A 113 8.79 -6.56 -10.07
N ASP A 114 9.59 -7.63 -10.22
CA ASP A 114 10.38 -8.28 -9.16
C ASP A 114 11.78 -8.64 -9.68
N ASN A 115 12.82 -8.05 -9.10
CA ASN A 115 14.21 -8.26 -9.58
C ASN A 115 14.75 -9.67 -9.36
N ARG A 116 14.18 -10.45 -8.43
CA ARG A 116 14.68 -11.79 -8.12
C ARG A 116 14.55 -12.77 -9.28
N TRP A 117 13.55 -12.54 -10.13
CA TRP A 117 13.16 -13.45 -11.21
C TRP A 117 13.03 -12.72 -12.54
N SER A 118 13.43 -11.45 -12.62
CA SER A 118 13.12 -10.56 -13.74
C SER A 118 11.65 -10.69 -14.15
N LEU A 119 10.76 -10.73 -13.14
CA LEU A 119 9.35 -10.97 -13.33
C LEU A 119 8.67 -9.63 -13.56
N TYR A 120 8.00 -9.49 -14.68
CA TYR A 120 7.15 -8.35 -15.00
C TYR A 120 5.71 -8.79 -14.89
N CYS A 121 4.83 -7.97 -14.34
CA CYS A 121 3.40 -8.28 -14.22
C CYS A 121 2.58 -7.08 -14.68
N ALA A 122 1.48 -7.35 -15.37
CA ALA A 122 0.53 -6.34 -15.82
C ALA A 122 -0.70 -6.40 -14.94
N ASP A 123 -0.98 -5.32 -14.19
CA ASP A 123 -2.23 -5.19 -13.43
C ASP A 123 -2.40 -6.26 -12.32
N GLU A 124 -1.36 -6.58 -11.53
CA GLU A 124 -1.54 -7.46 -10.33
C GLU A 124 -2.45 -6.78 -9.28
N ALA A 125 -3.12 -7.55 -8.44
CA ALA A 125 -3.72 -7.06 -7.19
C ALA A 125 -2.98 -7.72 -6.00
N LYS A 126 -2.38 -6.92 -5.10
CA LYS A 126 -1.72 -7.43 -3.89
C LYS A 126 -2.18 -6.77 -2.60
N PHE A 127 -2.66 -5.54 -2.71
CA PHE A 127 -3.22 -4.75 -1.63
C PHE A 127 -4.57 -4.19 -2.08
N PRO A 128 -5.65 -4.32 -1.28
CA PRO A 128 -6.96 -3.78 -1.63
C PRO A 128 -6.94 -2.25 -1.64
N LEU A 129 -7.63 -1.61 -2.57
CA LEU A 129 -7.86 -0.17 -2.60
C LEU A 129 -9.34 0.16 -2.75
N GLY A 130 -9.71 1.36 -2.31
CA GLY A 130 -11.08 1.87 -2.43
C GLY A 130 -12.00 1.32 -1.34
N TRP A 131 -13.31 1.29 -1.61
CA TRP A 131 -14.31 0.83 -0.66
C TRP A 131 -14.37 -0.70 -0.58
N TRP A 132 -14.33 -1.23 0.64
CA TRP A 132 -14.43 -2.66 0.93
C TRP A 132 -15.24 -2.94 2.20
N MET A 133 -15.90 -4.10 2.26
CA MET A 133 -16.60 -4.60 3.45
C MET A 133 -15.81 -5.74 4.10
N GLU A 134 -16.05 -5.97 5.39
CA GLU A 134 -15.51 -7.14 6.08
C GLU A 134 -16.12 -8.43 5.52
N GLY A 135 -15.30 -9.45 5.29
CA GLY A 135 -15.70 -10.69 4.63
C GLY A 135 -15.79 -10.61 3.10
N GLU A 136 -15.67 -9.42 2.51
CA GLU A 136 -15.69 -9.27 1.06
C GLU A 136 -14.47 -9.94 0.41
N GLU A 137 -14.72 -10.77 -0.61
CA GLU A 137 -13.71 -11.35 -1.47
C GLU A 137 -13.84 -10.79 -2.89
N ARG A 138 -12.73 -10.30 -3.46
CA ARG A 138 -12.64 -10.00 -4.89
C ARG A 138 -11.57 -10.83 -5.56
N THR A 139 -11.84 -11.21 -6.80
CA THR A 139 -10.96 -12.02 -7.64
C THR A 139 -10.40 -11.16 -8.76
N PHE A 140 -9.09 -11.26 -8.98
CA PHE A 140 -8.36 -10.49 -9.99
C PHE A 140 -7.52 -11.44 -10.85
N THR A 141 -7.60 -11.30 -12.17
CA THR A 141 -6.77 -12.05 -13.10
C THR A 141 -5.79 -11.11 -13.76
N TYR A 142 -4.54 -11.55 -13.90
CA TYR A 142 -3.45 -10.74 -14.43
C TYR A 142 -2.39 -11.62 -15.07
N GLN A 143 -1.54 -11.01 -15.88
CA GLN A 143 -0.47 -11.71 -16.60
C GLN A 143 0.89 -11.30 -16.06
N CYS A 144 1.82 -12.24 -16.02
CA CYS A 144 3.24 -11.95 -15.78
C CYS A 144 4.13 -12.68 -16.78
N THR A 145 5.29 -12.09 -17.07
CA THR A 145 6.34 -12.72 -17.86
C THR A 145 7.67 -12.74 -17.12
N SER A 146 8.41 -13.83 -17.30
CA SER A 146 9.84 -13.95 -17.00
C SER A 146 10.50 -14.60 -18.22
N GLY A 147 11.27 -13.83 -18.98
CA GLY A 147 11.75 -14.23 -20.30
C GLY A 147 10.61 -14.23 -21.33
N GLU A 148 10.46 -15.34 -22.06
CA GLU A 148 9.46 -15.49 -23.13
C GLU A 148 8.13 -16.07 -22.65
N ASN A 149 8.07 -16.59 -21.42
CA ASN A 149 6.88 -17.28 -20.91
C ASN A 149 5.89 -16.29 -20.31
N LEU A 150 4.71 -16.19 -20.90
CA LEU A 150 3.58 -15.42 -20.38
C LEU A 150 2.65 -16.33 -19.58
N ASP A 151 2.64 -16.16 -18.26
CA ASP A 151 1.78 -16.88 -17.33
C ASP A 151 0.56 -16.03 -16.94
N THR A 152 -0.60 -16.67 -16.82
CA THR A 152 -1.81 -16.05 -16.23
C THR A 152 -1.97 -16.49 -14.79
N TYR A 153 -2.25 -15.53 -13.91
CA TYR A 153 -2.47 -15.74 -12.49
C TYR A 153 -3.83 -15.21 -12.07
N THR A 154 -4.38 -15.83 -11.05
CA THR A 154 -5.58 -15.33 -10.36
C THR A 154 -5.23 -15.06 -8.91
N VAL A 155 -5.59 -13.89 -8.41
CA VAL A 155 -5.52 -13.53 -7.00
C VAL A 155 -6.92 -13.44 -6.42
N LYS A 156 -7.08 -13.93 -5.21
CA LYS A 156 -8.23 -13.63 -4.35
C LYS A 156 -7.76 -12.79 -3.17
N LEU A 157 -8.36 -11.61 -3.03
CA LEU A 157 -8.21 -10.74 -1.85
C LEU A 157 -9.48 -10.84 -1.01
N THR A 158 -9.32 -11.22 0.26
CA THR A 158 -10.42 -11.31 1.23
C THR A 158 -10.13 -10.37 2.38
N ILE A 159 -11.07 -9.49 2.73
CA ILE A 159 -10.96 -8.63 3.90
C ILE A 159 -11.35 -9.44 5.13
N ASP A 160 -10.38 -9.72 6.00
CA ASP A 160 -10.61 -10.55 7.19
C ASP A 160 -11.13 -9.71 8.36
N THR A 161 -10.62 -8.49 8.52
CA THR A 161 -11.04 -7.58 9.58
C THR A 161 -10.82 -6.13 9.17
N LEU A 162 -11.87 -5.31 9.31
CA LEU A 162 -11.81 -3.87 9.06
C LEU A 162 -11.69 -3.06 10.35
N ASP A 163 -11.02 -1.92 10.21
CA ASP A 163 -10.98 -0.80 11.16
C ASP A 163 -10.77 -1.15 12.65
N TYR A 164 -9.95 -2.17 12.92
CA TYR A 164 -9.77 -2.70 14.28
C TYR A 164 -8.50 -2.16 14.95
N THR A 165 -8.35 -2.41 16.25
CA THR A 165 -7.13 -2.07 16.99
C THR A 165 -6.16 -3.25 17.00
N TYR A 166 -4.99 -3.08 16.38
CA TYR A 166 -3.90 -4.07 16.38
C TYR A 166 -2.72 -3.57 17.21
N GLN A 167 -2.39 -4.25 18.32
CA GLN A 167 -1.28 -3.88 19.21
C GLN A 167 -1.27 -2.39 19.60
N GLY A 168 -2.45 -1.87 19.97
CA GLY A 168 -2.65 -0.46 20.33
C GLY A 168 -2.76 0.52 19.16
N ARG A 169 -2.68 0.06 17.90
CA ARG A 169 -2.86 0.88 16.69
C ARG A 169 -4.28 0.74 16.19
N LYS A 170 -5.07 1.83 16.27
CA LYS A 170 -6.43 1.85 15.73
C LYS A 170 -6.40 1.86 14.20
N HIS A 171 -7.57 1.60 13.61
CA HIS A 171 -7.80 1.64 12.18
C HIS A 171 -6.87 0.71 11.39
N ALA A 172 -6.48 -0.43 11.97
CA ALA A 172 -5.72 -1.46 11.27
C ALA A 172 -6.61 -2.18 10.24
N LEU A 173 -5.98 -2.77 9.24
CA LEU A 173 -6.59 -3.59 8.21
C LEU A 173 -5.95 -4.98 8.24
N LYS A 174 -6.76 -6.04 8.29
CA LYS A 174 -6.32 -7.42 8.10
C LYS A 174 -6.96 -7.99 6.85
N TYR A 175 -6.16 -8.58 5.98
CA TYR A 175 -6.67 -9.22 4.77
C TYR A 175 -5.84 -10.42 4.37
N SER A 176 -6.49 -11.34 3.67
CA SER A 176 -5.87 -12.53 3.09
C SER A 176 -5.69 -12.36 1.59
N TRP A 177 -4.54 -12.82 1.08
CA TRP A 177 -4.18 -12.81 -0.33
C TRP A 177 -3.81 -14.24 -0.73
N LYS A 178 -4.54 -14.80 -1.69
CA LYS A 178 -4.31 -16.16 -2.22
C LYS A 178 -3.99 -16.05 -3.69
N LEU A 179 -2.89 -16.68 -4.11
CA LEU A 179 -2.43 -16.70 -5.50
C LEU A 179 -2.67 -18.08 -6.11
N PHE A 180 -3.18 -18.09 -7.33
CA PHE A 180 -3.47 -19.28 -8.11
C PHE A 180 -2.81 -19.19 -9.49
N ARG A 181 -2.41 -20.34 -10.02
CA ARG A 181 -2.03 -20.56 -11.42
C ARG A 181 -2.91 -21.70 -11.95
N GLY A 182 -3.84 -21.37 -12.84
CA GLY A 182 -4.99 -22.25 -13.11
C GLY A 182 -5.76 -22.55 -11.81
N ASP A 183 -6.14 -23.81 -11.61
CA ASP A 183 -6.87 -24.24 -10.39
C ASP A 183 -5.95 -24.48 -9.18
N SER A 184 -4.63 -24.42 -9.37
CA SER A 184 -3.66 -24.71 -8.30
C SER A 184 -3.32 -23.45 -7.50
N ARG A 185 -3.52 -23.52 -6.17
CA ARG A 185 -3.04 -22.48 -5.25
C ARG A 185 -1.52 -22.56 -5.11
N VAL A 186 -0.82 -21.50 -5.49
CA VAL A 186 0.66 -21.43 -5.49
C VAL A 186 1.22 -20.68 -4.29
N ASP A 187 0.47 -19.74 -3.71
CA ASP A 187 0.89 -19.01 -2.50
C ASP A 187 -0.34 -18.51 -1.73
N SER A 188 -0.15 -18.23 -0.44
CA SER A 188 -1.13 -17.63 0.44
C SER A 188 -0.44 -16.83 1.53
N LYS A 189 -0.96 -15.63 1.79
CA LYS A 189 -0.47 -14.72 2.82
C LYS A 189 -1.62 -14.04 3.53
N THR A 190 -1.45 -13.80 4.83
CA THR A 190 -2.28 -12.85 5.58
C THR A 190 -1.43 -11.63 5.91
N TYR A 191 -2.01 -10.45 5.74
CA TYR A 191 -1.35 -9.17 5.95
C TYR A 191 -2.07 -8.35 6.99
N ILE A 192 -1.30 -7.62 7.80
CA ILE A 192 -1.82 -6.54 8.63
C ILE A 192 -1.12 -5.24 8.25
N TYR A 193 -1.94 -4.21 8.01
CA TYR A 193 -1.52 -2.85 7.76
C TYR A 193 -2.08 -1.90 8.82
N ALA A 194 -1.31 -0.89 9.19
CA ALA A 194 -1.73 0.13 10.14
C ALA A 194 -1.33 1.54 9.68
N PRO A 195 -2.14 2.55 10.01
CA PRO A 195 -1.79 3.96 9.81
C PRO A 195 -0.38 4.31 10.27
N HIS A 196 0.32 5.13 9.50
CA HIS A 196 1.69 5.61 9.76
C HIS A 196 2.76 4.51 9.95
N LYS A 197 2.43 3.25 9.62
CA LYS A 197 3.34 2.10 9.73
C LYS A 197 3.40 1.25 8.47
N GLY A 198 2.43 1.37 7.58
CA GLY A 198 2.35 0.50 6.42
C GLY A 198 2.12 -0.94 6.86
N MET A 199 2.83 -1.88 6.24
CA MET A 199 2.76 -3.30 6.58
C MET A 199 3.42 -3.58 7.94
N VAL A 200 2.63 -3.99 8.94
CA VAL A 200 3.11 -4.31 10.28
C VAL A 200 3.32 -5.81 10.50
N GLU A 201 2.51 -6.66 9.85
CA GLU A 201 2.64 -8.11 9.98
C GLU A 201 2.32 -8.82 8.65
N VAL A 202 2.98 -9.96 8.43
CA VAL A 202 2.73 -10.87 7.30
C VAL A 202 3.13 -12.29 7.70
N TRP A 203 2.29 -13.28 7.39
CA TRP A 203 2.61 -14.71 7.50
C TRP A 203 2.03 -15.50 6.31
#